data_AF-A0A850RQH2-F1
#
_entry.id   AF-A0A850RQH2-F1
#
_cell.length_a   1.000
_cell.length_b   1.000
_cell.length_c   1.000
_cell.angle_alpha   90.00
_cell.angle_beta   90.00
_cell.angle_gamma   90.00
#
_symmetry.space_group_name_H-M   'P 1'
#
loop_
_entity.id
_entity.type
_entity.pdbx_description
1 polymer ?
#
loop_
_entity_poly.entity_id
_entity_poly.type
_entity_poly.pdbx_seq_one_letter_code
_entity_poly.pdbx_strand_id
1 'polypeptide(L)' 'MFRWIHPTKRRYYIASPIQDLFGDWALVVCWGGLDSHLGGTRTVWAASVSEIERQIAAISRRRQRHGYVEAPARPLS' A
#
# COMPACT_ATOMS: atom_id res chain seq x y z
N MET A 1 -4.22 7.16 -0.75
CA MET A 1 -3.83 5.99 0.05
C MET A 1 -4.68 4.80 -0.37
N PHE A 2 -4.06 3.65 -0.60
CA PHE A 2 -4.72 2.40 -0.98
C PHE A 2 -4.54 1.39 0.15
N ARG A 3 -5.56 0.57 0.41
CA ARG A 3 -5.55 -0.41 1.49
C ARG A 3 -6.16 -1.72 1.03
N TRP A 4 -5.50 -2.81 1.42
CA TRP A 4 -5.97 -4.17 1.20
C TRP A 4 -5.94 -4.96 2.50
N ILE A 5 -6.94 -5.82 2.70
CA ILE A 5 -7.07 -6.67 3.87
C ILE A 5 -7.18 -8.12 3.44
N HIS A 6 -6.36 -8.98 4.03
CA HIS A 6 -6.57 -10.41 3.96
C HIS A 6 -7.46 -10.83 5.14
N PRO A 7 -8.75 -11.18 4.92
CA PRO A 7 -9.69 -11.43 6.00
C PRO A 7 -9.32 -12.66 6.82
N THR A 8 -8.94 -13.76 6.17
CA THR A 8 -8.59 -15.01 6.85
C THR A 8 -7.27 -14.93 7.63
N LYS A 9 -6.21 -14.41 7.01
CA LYS A 9 -4.89 -14.28 7.66
C LYS A 9 -4.79 -13.08 8.59
N ARG A 10 -5.83 -12.26 8.66
CA ARG A 10 -5.91 -11.02 9.44
C ARG A 10 -4.68 -10.13 9.24
N ARG A 11 -4.38 -9.82 7.97
CA ARG A 11 -3.24 -8.96 7.58
C ARG A 11 -3.70 -7.74 6.79
N TYR A 12 -2.98 -6.64 6.93
CA TYR A 12 -3.16 -5.46 6.11
C TYR A 12 -1.96 -5.24 5.19
N TYR A 13 -2.24 -4.57 4.07
CA TYR A 13 -1.25 -3.98 3.19
C TYR A 13 -1.75 -2.59 2.80
N ILE A 14 -0.89 -1.58 2.89
CA ILE A 14 -1.21 -0.19 2.55
C ILE A 14 -0.17 0.30 1.56
N ALA A 15 -0.60 1.11 0.60
CA ALA A 15 0.28 1.84 -0.30
C ALA A 15 -0.13 3.32 -0.34
N SER A 16 0.80 4.20 -0.04
CA SER A 16 0.60 5.65 0.03
C SER A 16 1.56 6.32 -0.95
N PRO A 17 1.06 6.86 -2.06
CA PRO A 17 1.87 7.72 -2.90
C PRO A 17 2.14 9.02 -2.16
N ILE A 18 3.39 9.45 -2.14
CA ILE A 18 3.85 10.70 -1.57
C ILE A 18 4.69 11.44 -2.62
N GLN A 19 4.60 12.75 -2.61
CA GLN A 19 5.52 13.61 -3.33
C GLN A 19 6.44 14.24 -2.30
N ASP A 20 7.74 14.23 -2.54
CA ASP A 20 8.70 14.89 -1.65
C ASP A 20 8.79 16.40 -1.90
N LEU A 21 9.69 17.08 -1.16
CA LEU A 21 9.86 18.53 -1.25
C LEU A 21 10.45 19.00 -2.59
N PHE A 22 11.08 18.11 -3.35
CA PHE A 22 11.68 18.41 -4.65
C PHE A 22 10.76 18.05 -5.82
N GLY A 23 9.57 17.50 -5.52
CA GLY A 23 8.59 17.10 -6.53
C GLY A 23 8.75 15.66 -7.00
N ASP A 24 9.71 14.91 -6.47
CA ASP A 24 9.91 13.50 -6.79
C ASP A 24 8.83 12.64 -6.12
N TRP A 25 8.47 11.54 -6.77
CA TRP A 25 7.43 10.64 -6.28
C TRP A 25 8.02 9.43 -5.58
N ALA A 26 7.36 9.02 -4.50
CA ALA A 26 7.61 7.75 -3.85
C ALA A 26 6.31 7.04 -3.48
N LEU A 27 6.35 5.72 -3.45
CA LEU A 27 5.31 4.87 -2.91
C LEU A 27 5.78 4.28 -1.59
N VAL A 28 5.22 4.78 -0.49
CA VAL A 28 5.42 4.17 0.83
C VAL A 28 4.44 3.03 0.98
N VAL A 29 4.94 1.82 1.14
CA VAL A 29 4.15 0.64 1.43
C VAL A 29 4.38 0.16 2.85
N CYS A 30 3.32 -0.21 3.55
CA CYS A 30 3.42 -0.84 4.87
C CYS A 30 2.50 -2.05 4.99
N TRP A 31 2.90 -3.02 5.80
CA TRP A 31 2.17 -4.27 5.99
C TRP A 31 2.33 -4.79 7.41
N GLY A 32 1.38 -5.59 7.86
CA GLY A 32 1.41 -6.15 9.20
C GLY A 32 0.23 -7.07 9.48
N GLY A 33 0.20 -7.62 10.69
CA GLY A 33 -1.00 -8.27 11.24
C GLY A 33 -2.01 -7.21 11.71
N LEU A 34 -3.29 -7.51 11.64
CA LEU A 34 -4.34 -6.67 12.24
C LEU A 34 -4.35 -6.76 13.76
N ASP A 35 -3.86 -7.88 14.30
CA ASP A 35 -3.81 -8.16 15.74
C ASP A 35 -2.38 -8.18 16.28
N SER A 36 -1.45 -7.53 15.56
CA SER A 36 -0.03 -7.51 15.91
C SER A 36 0.58 -6.15 15.66
N HIS A 37 1.51 -5.77 16.53
CA HIS A 37 2.38 -4.61 16.33
C HIS A 37 3.54 -4.89 15.35
N LEU A 38 3.72 -6.15 14.94
CA LEU A 38 4.74 -6.52 13.97
C LEU A 38 4.31 -6.18 12.55
N GLY A 39 5.23 -5.59 11.81
CA GLY A 39 5.00 -5.17 10.44
C GLY A 39 6.31 -4.75 9.77
N GLY A 40 6.17 -4.27 8.54
CA GLY A 40 7.28 -3.71 7.80
C GLY A 40 6.82 -2.54 6.94
N THR A 41 7.78 -1.70 6.61
CA THR A 41 7.60 -0.55 5.72
C THR A 41 8.68 -0.58 4.65
N ARG A 42 8.35 -0.18 3.44
CA ARG A 42 9.31 0.01 2.35
C ARG A 42 8.92 1.23 1.53
N THR A 43 9.90 2.00 1.09
CA THR A 43 9.73 3.10 0.14
C THR A 43 10.21 2.64 -1.23
N VAL A 44 9.43 2.93 -2.27
CA VAL A 44 9.80 2.69 -3.67
C VAL A 44 9.75 4.02 -4.40
N TRP A 45 10.88 4.48 -4.91
CA TRP A 45 10.96 5.73 -5.66
C TRP A 45 10.43 5.56 -7.09
N ALA A 46 9.83 6.61 -7.62
CA ALA A 46 9.27 6.66 -8.96
C ALA A 46 9.52 8.03 -9.59
N ALA A 47 9.89 8.04 -10.86
CA ALA A 47 10.16 9.28 -11.59
C ALA A 47 8.90 10.05 -12.00
N SER A 48 7.70 9.47 -11.81
CA SER A 48 6.43 10.09 -12.22
C SER A 48 5.21 9.50 -11.51
N VAL A 49 4.12 10.25 -11.51
CA VAL A 49 2.80 9.79 -11.05
C VAL A 49 2.33 8.55 -11.84
N SER A 50 2.56 8.51 -13.15
CA SER A 50 2.13 7.37 -13.97
C SER A 50 2.88 6.08 -13.62
N GLU A 51 4.14 6.17 -13.17
CA GLU A 51 4.87 5.01 -12.64
C GLU A 51 4.29 4.55 -11.29
N ILE A 52 3.93 5.50 -10.42
CA ILE A 52 3.21 5.21 -9.17
C ILE A 52 1.89 4.46 -9.44
N GLU A 53 1.09 4.92 -10.40
CA GLU A 53 -0.17 4.28 -10.80
C GLU A 53 0.05 2.84 -11.29
N ARG A 54 1.07 2.63 -12.14
CA ARG A 54 1.45 1.28 -12.61
C ARG A 54 1.84 0.37 -11.45
N GLN A 55 2.62 0.87 -10.50
CA GLN A 55 3.03 0.12 -9.31
C GLN A 55 1.84 -0.23 -8.42
N ILE A 56 0.92 0.70 -8.17
CA ILE A 56 -0.30 0.45 -7.40
C ILE A 56 -1.17 -0.61 -8.09
N ALA A 57 -1.37 -0.52 -9.42
CA ALA A 57 -2.15 -1.49 -10.17
C ALA A 57 -1.51 -2.89 -10.10
N ALA A 58 -0.18 -2.98 -10.20
CA ALA A 58 0.55 -4.24 -10.04
C ALA A 58 0.43 -4.81 -8.61
N ILE A 59 0.51 -3.95 -7.59
CA ILE A 59 0.27 -4.32 -6.19
C ILE A 59 -1.16 -4.85 -6.03
N SER A 60 -2.19 -4.14 -6.52
CA SER A 60 -3.59 -4.56 -6.37
C SER A 60 -3.81 -5.95 -6.98
N ARG A 61 -3.40 -6.17 -8.24
CA ARG A 61 -3.47 -7.48 -8.89
C ARG A 61 -2.74 -8.57 -8.11
N ARG A 62 -1.59 -8.25 -7.51
CA ARG A 62 -0.87 -9.22 -6.66
C ARG A 62 -1.61 -9.49 -5.36
N ARG A 63 -2.13 -8.47 -4.67
CA ARG A 63 -2.87 -8.61 -3.41
C ARG A 63 -4.15 -9.42 -3.60
N GLN A 64 -4.92 -9.13 -4.64
CA GLN A 64 -6.13 -9.89 -5.01
C GLN A 64 -5.83 -11.38 -5.24
N ARG A 65 -4.79 -11.71 -6.02
CA ARG A 65 -4.34 -13.10 -6.23
C ARG A 65 -3.94 -13.83 -4.95
N HIS A 66 -3.55 -13.11 -3.90
CA HIS A 66 -3.18 -13.67 -2.60
C HIS A 66 -4.31 -13.59 -1.57
N GLY A 67 -5.56 -13.36 -2.00
CA GLY A 67 -6.74 -13.37 -1.13
C GLY A 67 -6.93 -12.10 -0.30
N TYR A 68 -6.26 -11.02 -0.66
CA TYR A 68 -6.58 -9.71 -0.09
C TYR A 68 -7.73 -9.06 -0.87
N VAL A 69 -8.60 -8.37 -0.14
CA VAL A 69 -9.66 -7.52 -0.71
C VAL A 69 -9.33 -6.05 -0.51
N GLU A 70 -9.75 -5.21 -1.45
CA GLU A 70 -9.68 -3.77 -1.27
C GLU A 70 -10.55 -3.35 -0.10
N ALA A 71 -10.04 -2.41 0.69
CA ALA A 71 -10.73 -1.86 1.84
C ALA A 71 -10.63 -0.34 1.79
N PRO A 72 -11.61 0.38 2.36
CA PRO A 72 -11.52 1.83 2.46
C PRO A 72 -10.23 2.23 3.18
N ALA A 73 -9.63 3.32 2.71
CA ALA A 73 -8.59 3.99 3.48
C ALA A 73 -9.17 4.30 4.88
N ARG A 74 -8.39 4.08 5.94
CA ARG A 74 -8.88 4.35 7.29
C ARG A 74 -9.17 5.86 7.37
N PRO A 75 -10.36 6.30 7.82
CA PRO A 75 -10.58 7.70 8.10
C PRO A 75 -9.55 8.16 9.13
N LEU A 76 -9.00 9.35 8.93
CA LEU A 76 -8.23 10.04 9.96
C LEU A 76 -9.21 10.29 11.11
N SER A 77 -9.00 9.59 12.23
CA SER A 77 -9.67 9.85 13.51
C SER A 77 -9.13 11.13 14.14
#